data_AF-A0A369T9U4-F1
#
_entry.id   AF-A0A369T9U4-F1
#
_cell.length_a   1.000
_cell.length_b   1.000
_cell.length_c   1.000
_cell.angle_alpha   90.00
_cell.angle_beta   90.00
_cell.angle_gamma   90.00
#
_symmetry.space_group_name_H-M   'P 1'
#
loop_
_entity.id
_entity.type
_entity.pdbx_description
1 polymer ?
#
loop_
_entity_poly.entity_id
_entity_poly.type
_entity_poly.pdbx_seq_one_letter_code
_entity_poly.pdbx_strand_id
1 'polypeptide(L)'
;MALCQIRPPRVSGHQKQPAGQHRENRSTTDARQAPVRARGELGGLDRRSACKVAGWSQRGKAWAAVAVMASKEDPMKWQALVLGLTLAVAAAAGALAHTEQQAGIMVTHPWVASAEAGGDTTGHPTIVNRGESAIELVNVTSAAAERVHLLLDGQSTETVTVGNGKTLSPKRLEIRFEGLKVDLPTGKALPVTLHFADREPMDVHMAIGRDTMNPQQVVKLPQGHHAEESGSHGASGHHED
;
A
#
# COMPACT_ATOMS: atom_id res chain seq x y z
N MET A 1 -8.62 -53.98 39.70
CA MET A 1 -9.07 -52.58 39.85
C MET A 1 -9.37 -52.05 38.46
N ALA A 2 -10.63 -51.96 38.08
CA ALA A 2 -11.08 -51.55 36.74
C ALA A 2 -11.44 -50.07 36.76
N LEU A 3 -10.73 -49.24 35.98
CA LEU A 3 -11.05 -47.83 35.82
C LEU A 3 -12.18 -47.67 34.79
N CYS A 4 -13.32 -47.18 35.30
CA CYS A 4 -14.51 -46.82 34.56
C CYS A 4 -14.22 -45.57 33.70
N GLN A 5 -14.31 -45.69 32.38
CA GLN A 5 -14.20 -44.55 31.47
C GLN A 5 -15.58 -43.93 31.23
N ILE A 6 -15.74 -42.69 31.70
CA ILE A 6 -16.95 -41.88 31.50
C ILE A 6 -16.84 -41.20 30.12
N ARG A 7 -17.73 -41.56 29.18
CA ARG A 7 -17.89 -40.86 27.89
C ARG A 7 -18.77 -39.61 28.08
N PRO A 8 -18.39 -38.45 27.51
CA PRO A 8 -19.26 -37.28 27.49
C PRO A 8 -20.43 -37.42 26.49
N PRO A 9 -21.54 -36.67 26.69
CA PRO A 9 -22.73 -36.75 25.86
C PRO A 9 -22.52 -36.12 24.48
N ARG A 10 -23.04 -36.82 23.46
CA ARG A 10 -23.05 -36.43 22.05
C ARG A 10 -24.16 -35.41 21.84
N VAL A 11 -23.81 -34.14 21.65
CA VAL A 11 -24.78 -33.09 21.29
C VAL A 11 -25.04 -33.15 19.78
N SER A 12 -26.16 -33.78 19.40
CA SER A 12 -26.66 -33.76 18.02
C SER A 12 -27.37 -32.43 17.76
N GLY A 13 -26.66 -31.44 17.21
CA GLY A 13 -27.24 -30.24 16.65
C GLY A 13 -27.82 -30.52 15.26
N HIS A 14 -29.14 -30.68 15.17
CA HIS A 14 -29.86 -30.66 13.89
C HIS A 14 -29.85 -29.24 13.31
N GLN A 15 -28.92 -28.96 12.40
CA GLN A 15 -28.97 -27.76 11.58
C GLN A 15 -29.92 -27.99 10.41
N LYS A 16 -31.10 -27.38 10.51
CA LYS A 16 -32.14 -27.36 9.48
C LYS A 16 -31.62 -26.57 8.27
N GLN A 17 -31.24 -27.26 7.20
CA GLN A 17 -30.93 -26.63 5.92
C GLN A 17 -32.22 -26.08 5.29
N PRO A 18 -32.29 -24.79 4.90
CA PRO A 18 -33.39 -24.31 4.09
C PRO A 18 -33.26 -24.86 2.67
N ALA A 19 -34.23 -25.70 2.29
CA ALA A 19 -34.50 -26.04 0.90
C ALA A 19 -34.90 -24.75 0.16
N GLY A 20 -34.14 -24.37 -0.87
CA GLY A 20 -34.44 -23.15 -1.61
C GLY A 20 -33.53 -22.93 -2.82
N GLN A 21 -34.05 -23.31 -3.98
CA GLN A 21 -33.71 -22.80 -5.31
C GLN A 21 -32.51 -23.41 -6.04
N HIS A 22 -32.75 -24.64 -6.49
CA HIS A 22 -32.18 -25.17 -7.73
C HIS A 22 -32.75 -24.35 -8.91
N ARG A 23 -32.02 -23.34 -9.38
CA ARG A 23 -32.35 -22.63 -10.64
C ARG A 23 -31.46 -23.18 -11.75
N GLU A 24 -31.99 -24.17 -12.47
CA GLU A 24 -31.53 -24.53 -13.80
C GLU A 24 -31.63 -23.29 -14.70
N ASN A 25 -30.50 -22.85 -15.23
CA ASN A 25 -30.45 -22.08 -16.47
C ASN A 25 -29.62 -22.86 -17.48
N ARG A 26 -30.32 -23.64 -18.31
CA ARG A 26 -29.83 -24.09 -19.61
C ARG A 26 -29.48 -22.87 -20.45
N SER A 27 -28.39 -22.95 -21.21
CA SER A 27 -28.30 -22.43 -22.58
C SER A 27 -27.06 -23.04 -23.24
N THR A 28 -27.21 -24.28 -23.69
CA THR A 28 -26.37 -24.85 -24.75
C THR A 28 -26.75 -24.17 -26.06
N THR A 29 -25.91 -23.25 -26.53
CA THR A 29 -25.95 -22.79 -27.93
C THR A 29 -24.66 -23.24 -28.61
N ASP A 30 -24.81 -24.37 -29.28
CA ASP A 30 -24.01 -24.79 -30.42
C ASP A 30 -24.24 -23.80 -31.58
N ALA A 31 -23.16 -23.27 -32.18
CA ALA A 31 -23.11 -22.89 -33.59
C ALA A 31 -21.74 -22.29 -33.96
N ARG A 32 -20.91 -23.12 -34.57
CA ARG A 32 -20.18 -22.87 -35.83
C ARG A 32 -20.01 -21.38 -36.23
N GLN A 33 -18.78 -20.88 -36.19
CA GLN A 33 -18.32 -19.89 -37.18
C GLN A 33 -16.97 -20.30 -37.76
N ALA A 34 -17.00 -20.42 -39.09
CA ALA A 34 -15.95 -20.87 -39.97
C ALA A 34 -14.89 -19.76 -40.21
N PRO A 35 -13.75 -20.09 -40.86
CA PRO A 35 -12.63 -19.16 -41.03
C PRO A 35 -12.86 -18.24 -42.23
N VAL A 36 -12.65 -16.94 -42.05
CA VAL A 36 -12.61 -15.98 -43.17
C VAL A 36 -11.17 -15.60 -43.47
N ARG A 37 -10.88 -15.77 -44.75
CA ARG A 37 -9.65 -15.50 -45.49
C ARG A 37 -9.16 -14.05 -45.36
N ALA A 38 -7.84 -13.94 -45.30
CA ALA A 38 -6.95 -13.22 -46.20
C ALA A 38 -7.30 -11.81 -46.73
N ARG A 39 -6.22 -11.00 -46.74
CA ARG A 39 -5.76 -10.11 -47.83
C ARG A 39 -6.27 -8.67 -47.84
N GLY A 40 -5.31 -7.75 -47.97
CA GLY A 40 -5.44 -6.29 -48.06
C GLY A 40 -4.26 -5.65 -47.33
N GLU A 41 -3.04 -5.66 -47.86
CA GLU A 41 -2.55 -4.75 -48.91
C GLU A 41 -2.86 -3.26 -48.65
N LEU A 42 -1.76 -2.54 -48.33
CA LEU A 42 -1.36 -1.23 -48.84
C LEU A 42 -2.24 0.01 -48.58
N GLY A 43 -1.62 0.97 -47.91
CA GLY A 43 -2.06 2.36 -47.74
C GLY A 43 -1.51 2.88 -46.41
N GLY A 44 -0.33 3.50 -46.32
CA GLY A 44 0.10 4.60 -47.16
C GLY A 44 -0.78 5.81 -46.86
N LEU A 45 -0.51 6.52 -45.77
CA LEU A 45 -0.78 7.95 -45.61
C LEU A 45 -0.11 8.48 -44.34
N ASP A 46 1.01 9.13 -44.61
CA ASP A 46 1.61 10.24 -43.86
C ASP A 46 0.55 11.08 -43.12
N ARG A 47 0.59 11.04 -41.80
CA ARG A 47 0.04 12.11 -40.95
C ARG A 47 1.11 12.55 -39.97
N ARG A 48 2.01 13.38 -40.50
CA ARG A 48 2.67 14.46 -39.75
C ARG A 48 1.62 15.33 -39.04
N SER A 49 1.13 14.86 -37.89
CA SER A 49 0.45 15.72 -36.92
C SER A 49 1.52 16.38 -36.07
N ALA A 50 2.04 17.49 -36.58
CA ALA A 50 2.74 18.49 -35.81
C ALA A 50 1.77 19.04 -34.75
N CYS A 51 1.75 18.43 -33.56
CA CYS A 51 1.21 19.08 -32.37
C CYS A 51 2.15 20.22 -32.05
N LYS A 52 1.78 21.41 -32.54
CA LYS A 52 2.27 22.70 -32.07
C LYS A 52 2.25 22.68 -30.54
N VAL A 53 3.45 22.66 -29.98
CA VAL A 53 3.74 22.99 -28.59
C VAL A 53 3.31 24.45 -28.41
N ALA A 54 2.05 24.65 -28.05
CA ALA A 54 1.57 25.94 -27.58
C ALA A 54 2.22 26.17 -26.22
N GLY A 55 3.25 27.03 -26.23
CA GLY A 55 3.96 27.46 -25.05
C GLY A 55 3.00 28.06 -24.03
N TRP A 56 2.92 27.44 -22.86
CA TRP A 56 2.54 28.12 -21.64
C TRP A 56 3.80 28.60 -20.95
N SER A 57 4.25 29.77 -21.39
CA SER A 57 5.02 30.67 -20.56
C SER A 57 4.11 31.18 -19.44
N GLN A 58 4.06 30.44 -18.33
CA GLN A 58 3.72 30.99 -17.01
C GLN A 58 5.01 31.10 -16.19
N ARG A 59 6.01 31.76 -16.77
CA ARG A 59 7.06 32.44 -16.00
C ARG A 59 6.66 33.90 -15.90
N GLY A 60 6.17 34.30 -14.73
CA GLY A 60 5.97 35.70 -14.42
C GLY A 60 4.86 35.90 -13.39
N LYS A 61 5.25 36.50 -12.26
CA LYS A 61 4.39 37.10 -11.23
C LYS A 61 3.92 36.18 -10.10
N ALA A 62 4.88 35.57 -9.40
CA ALA A 62 4.73 35.30 -7.97
C ALA A 62 5.99 35.75 -7.21
N TRP A 63 6.48 36.95 -7.54
CA TRP A 63 7.32 37.74 -6.65
C TRP A 63 6.57 39.05 -6.44
N ALA A 64 5.69 39.08 -5.44
CA ALA A 64 5.11 40.34 -4.97
C ALA A 64 4.71 40.17 -3.50
N ALA A 65 5.62 40.63 -2.65
CA ALA A 65 5.36 41.16 -1.32
C ALA A 65 4.85 40.20 -0.22
N VAL A 66 5.76 39.38 0.30
CA VAL A 66 5.92 39.36 1.77
C VAL A 66 6.96 40.43 2.10
N ALA A 67 6.53 41.69 1.99
CA ALA A 67 7.26 42.80 2.58
C ALA A 67 7.11 42.64 4.10
N VAL A 68 8.11 42.03 4.72
CA VAL A 68 8.33 42.09 6.16
C VAL A 68 8.50 43.57 6.49
N MET A 69 7.42 44.22 6.95
CA MET A 69 7.52 45.49 7.64
C MET A 69 8.25 45.24 8.94
N ALA A 70 9.57 45.35 8.89
CA ALA A 70 10.41 45.54 10.05
C ALA A 70 10.15 46.96 10.59
N SER A 71 8.98 47.15 11.18
CA SER A 71 8.75 48.29 12.04
C SER A 71 9.63 48.08 13.27
N LYS A 72 10.57 49.01 13.49
CA LYS A 72 11.00 49.34 14.84
C LYS A 72 9.73 49.58 15.68
N GLU A 73 9.86 49.45 16.98
CA GLU A 73 8.83 49.73 18.01
C GLU A 73 8.10 48.44 18.49
N ASP A 74 8.38 48.12 19.77
CA ASP A 74 7.88 47.03 20.63
C ASP A 74 8.39 45.58 20.40
N PRO A 75 9.59 45.21 20.92
CA PRO A 75 10.18 43.88 20.78
C PRO A 75 9.39 42.72 21.44
N MET A 76 8.31 43.00 22.17
CA MET A 76 7.53 41.98 22.90
C MET A 76 6.29 41.45 22.18
N LYS A 77 5.81 42.10 21.11
CA LYS A 77 4.55 41.68 20.42
C LYS A 77 4.76 40.84 19.16
N TRP A 78 5.98 40.84 18.61
CA TRP A 78 6.31 40.11 17.38
C TRP A 78 6.51 38.60 17.59
N GLN A 79 6.94 38.19 18.78
CA GLN A 79 7.12 36.77 19.11
C GLN A 79 5.80 36.00 19.09
N ALA A 80 4.71 36.60 19.57
CA ALA A 80 3.39 35.97 19.58
C ALA A 80 2.83 35.73 18.16
N LEU A 81 3.15 36.60 17.21
CA LEU A 81 2.68 36.52 15.82
C LEU A 81 3.43 35.46 15.00
N VAL A 82 4.75 35.33 15.21
CA VAL A 82 5.55 34.27 14.56
C VAL A 82 5.16 32.89 15.10
N LEU A 83 4.91 32.76 16.41
CA LEU A 83 4.51 31.49 17.03
C LEU A 83 3.13 31.02 16.54
N GLY A 84 2.19 31.94 16.37
CA GLY A 84 0.84 31.63 15.87
C GLY A 84 0.83 31.14 14.42
N LEU A 85 1.70 31.69 13.56
CA LEU A 85 1.75 31.31 12.15
C LEU A 85 2.42 29.94 11.93
N THR A 86 3.41 29.58 12.75
CA THR A 86 4.04 28.24 12.70
C THR A 86 3.08 27.12 13.12
N LEU A 87 2.14 27.39 14.03
CA LEU A 87 1.21 26.37 14.52
C LEU A 87 0.11 26.02 13.50
N ALA A 88 -0.28 26.96 12.64
CA ALA A 88 -1.30 26.73 11.62
C ALA A 88 -0.82 25.83 10.46
N VAL A 89 0.48 25.84 10.12
CA VAL A 89 1.03 25.01 9.04
C VAL A 89 1.14 23.53 9.45
N ALA A 90 1.35 23.24 10.74
CA ALA A 90 1.41 21.87 11.25
C ALA A 90 0.05 21.14 11.22
N ALA A 91 -1.07 21.86 11.26
CA ALA A 91 -2.40 21.26 11.31
C ALA A 91 -2.94 20.80 9.94
N ALA A 92 -2.33 21.20 8.82
CA ALA A 92 -2.79 20.85 7.48
C ALA A 92 -2.30 19.47 6.99
N ALA A 93 -1.43 18.79 7.74
CA ALA A 93 -0.89 17.46 7.37
C ALA A 93 -1.82 16.28 7.72
N GLY A 94 -2.99 16.54 8.31
CA GLY A 94 -3.78 15.51 9.01
C GLY A 94 -4.81 14.73 8.18
N ALA A 95 -4.92 14.91 6.87
CA ALA A 95 -5.91 14.22 6.04
C ALA A 95 -5.24 13.46 4.88
N LEU A 96 -4.43 12.46 5.23
CA LEU A 96 -3.93 11.47 4.27
C LEU A 96 -5.11 10.65 3.77
N ALA A 97 -5.69 11.08 2.65
CA ALA A 97 -6.49 10.20 1.81
C ALA A 97 -5.59 9.04 1.36
N HIS A 98 -6.14 7.81 1.29
CA HIS A 98 -5.50 6.48 1.07
C HIS A 98 -4.75 6.29 -0.25
N THR A 99 -4.03 7.33 -0.65
CA THR A 99 -3.23 7.46 -1.83
C THR A 99 -1.88 7.98 -1.39
N GLU A 100 -0.92 7.08 -1.34
CA GLU A 100 0.47 7.44 -1.12
C GLU A 100 1.11 7.70 -2.48
N GLN A 101 1.90 8.78 -2.59
CA GLN A 101 2.55 9.17 -3.85
C GLN A 101 4.01 9.52 -3.63
N GLN A 102 4.91 8.87 -4.38
CA GLN A 102 6.35 9.09 -4.33
C GLN A 102 6.95 8.95 -5.73
N ALA A 103 7.69 9.97 -6.19
CA ALA A 103 8.47 9.93 -7.44
C ALA A 103 7.72 9.44 -8.70
N GLY A 104 6.42 9.75 -8.82
CA GLY A 104 5.57 9.33 -9.94
C GLY A 104 4.89 7.96 -9.74
N ILE A 105 5.13 7.28 -8.63
CA ILE A 105 4.43 6.07 -8.20
C ILE A 105 3.27 6.51 -7.32
N MET A 106 2.10 5.91 -7.53
CA MET A 106 0.90 6.16 -6.73
C MET A 106 0.29 4.83 -6.29
N VAL A 107 0.12 4.63 -4.99
CA VAL A 107 -0.52 3.45 -4.40
C VAL A 107 -1.89 3.84 -3.90
N THR A 108 -2.95 3.31 -4.51
CA THR A 108 -4.33 3.73 -4.19
C THR A 108 -5.13 2.61 -3.55
N HIS A 109 -5.89 2.96 -2.51
CA HIS A 109 -6.78 2.05 -1.78
C HIS A 109 -6.11 0.71 -1.38
N PRO A 110 -4.91 0.74 -0.76
CA PRO A 110 -4.31 -0.48 -0.27
C PRO A 110 -5.14 -1.03 0.90
N TRP A 111 -5.55 -2.30 0.81
CA TRP A 111 -6.30 -2.97 1.88
C TRP A 111 -5.85 -4.42 2.07
N VAL A 112 -6.07 -4.96 3.26
CA VAL A 112 -5.75 -6.33 3.65
C VAL A 112 -6.95 -6.92 4.40
N ALA A 113 -7.19 -8.23 4.27
CA ALA A 113 -8.23 -8.89 5.04
C ALA A 113 -7.84 -8.98 6.53
N SER A 114 -8.82 -8.87 7.43
CA SER A 114 -8.61 -9.09 8.86
C SER A 114 -8.19 -10.53 9.13
N ALA A 115 -7.28 -10.72 10.08
CA ALA A 115 -6.76 -12.03 10.46
C ALA A 115 -6.24 -11.99 11.90
N GLU A 116 -6.20 -13.14 12.56
CA GLU A 116 -5.66 -13.31 13.91
C GLU A 116 -4.14 -13.58 13.84
N ALA A 117 -3.44 -13.31 14.94
CA ALA A 117 -2.03 -13.68 15.10
C ALA A 117 -1.83 -15.19 14.89
N GLY A 118 -0.73 -15.56 14.25
CA GLY A 118 -0.39 -16.91 13.81
C GLY A 118 -1.00 -17.32 12.46
N GLY A 119 -1.99 -16.57 11.96
CA GLY A 119 -2.61 -16.83 10.67
C GLY A 119 -1.89 -16.19 9.49
N ASP A 120 -2.46 -16.38 8.30
CA ASP A 120 -2.02 -15.77 7.04
C ASP A 120 -3.12 -14.85 6.48
N THR A 121 -2.73 -13.84 5.70
CA THR A 121 -3.70 -12.96 5.01
C THR A 121 -3.12 -12.45 3.68
N THR A 122 -3.97 -11.83 2.86
CA THR A 122 -3.59 -11.23 1.57
C THR A 122 -3.97 -9.76 1.53
N GLY A 123 -3.01 -8.93 1.15
CA GLY A 123 -3.17 -7.51 0.82
C GLY A 123 -3.34 -7.30 -0.68
N HIS A 124 -4.09 -6.26 -1.02
CA HIS A 124 -4.59 -5.98 -2.35
C HIS A 124 -4.39 -4.49 -2.72
N PRO A 125 -3.14 -4.05 -2.98
CA PRO A 125 -2.88 -2.69 -3.42
C PRO A 125 -3.23 -2.48 -4.90
N THR A 126 -3.57 -1.24 -5.26
CA THR A 126 -3.51 -0.79 -6.66
C THR A 126 -2.28 0.08 -6.83
N ILE A 127 -1.41 -0.25 -7.78
CA ILE A 127 -0.20 0.55 -8.09
C ILE A 127 -0.36 1.21 -9.45
N VAL A 128 -0.18 2.52 -9.51
CA VAL A 128 -0.18 3.30 -10.75
C VAL A 128 1.21 3.90 -10.94
N ASN A 129 1.82 3.60 -12.09
CA ASN A 129 3.08 4.22 -12.48
C ASN A 129 2.78 5.41 -13.42
N ARG A 130 2.95 6.63 -12.91
CA ARG A 130 2.87 7.90 -13.66
C ARG A 130 4.26 8.49 -13.97
N GLY A 131 5.33 7.74 -13.68
CA GLY A 131 6.70 8.14 -13.99
C GLY A 131 7.03 8.00 -15.48
N GLU A 132 8.27 8.34 -15.84
CA GLU A 132 8.76 8.33 -17.23
C GLU A 132 9.25 6.96 -17.69
N SER A 133 9.60 6.07 -16.76
CA SER A 133 10.10 4.71 -17.03
C SER A 133 9.21 3.64 -16.42
N ALA A 134 9.40 2.38 -16.81
CA ALA A 134 8.89 1.26 -16.03
C ALA A 134 9.50 1.29 -14.62
N ILE A 135 8.77 0.70 -13.66
CA ILE A 135 9.24 0.47 -12.29
C ILE A 135 9.17 -1.03 -11.99
N GLU A 136 10.04 -1.48 -11.10
CA GLU A 136 10.09 -2.87 -10.64
C GLU A 136 9.93 -2.89 -9.12
N LEU A 137 8.84 -3.50 -8.65
CA LEU A 137 8.64 -3.82 -7.24
C LEU A 137 9.34 -5.16 -6.98
N VAL A 138 10.40 -5.14 -6.18
CA VAL A 138 11.30 -6.28 -5.97
C VAL A 138 11.17 -6.90 -4.58
N ASN A 139 10.58 -6.18 -3.63
CA ASN A 139 10.34 -6.71 -2.30
C ASN A 139 9.22 -5.93 -1.58
N VAL A 140 8.61 -6.58 -0.58
CA VAL A 140 7.66 -5.96 0.34
C VAL A 140 7.99 -6.45 1.74
N THR A 141 8.02 -5.55 2.71
CA THR A 141 8.32 -5.88 4.11
C THR A 141 7.25 -5.36 5.06
N SER A 142 6.93 -6.13 6.09
CA SER A 142 6.14 -5.67 7.23
C SER A 142 6.58 -6.38 8.50
N ALA A 143 6.73 -5.62 9.59
CA ALA A 143 7.05 -6.18 10.90
C ALA A 143 5.90 -7.00 11.51
N ALA A 144 4.70 -6.92 10.94
CA ALA A 144 3.52 -7.66 11.41
C ALA A 144 3.50 -9.13 11.01
N ALA A 145 4.38 -9.58 10.11
CA ALA A 145 4.41 -10.94 9.58
C ALA A 145 5.80 -11.56 9.72
N GLU A 146 5.89 -12.89 9.67
CA GLU A 146 7.16 -13.61 9.55
C GLU A 146 7.73 -13.50 8.14
N ARG A 147 6.88 -13.69 7.13
CA ARG A 147 7.25 -13.61 5.71
C ARG A 147 6.22 -12.81 4.93
N VAL A 148 6.69 -12.17 3.87
CA VAL A 148 5.85 -11.43 2.94
C VAL A 148 6.24 -11.81 1.51
N HIS A 149 5.26 -12.17 0.70
CA HIS A 149 5.47 -12.63 -0.67
C HIS A 149 4.67 -11.80 -1.67
N LEU A 150 5.28 -11.53 -2.83
CA LEU A 150 4.59 -10.94 -3.98
C LEU A 150 3.94 -12.04 -4.81
N LEU A 151 2.67 -11.83 -5.15
CA LEU A 151 1.94 -12.70 -6.05
C LEU A 151 1.45 -11.88 -7.25
N LEU A 152 1.74 -12.38 -8.45
CA LEU A 152 1.24 -11.83 -9.71
C LEU A 152 0.35 -12.87 -10.39
N ASP A 153 -0.90 -12.50 -10.63
CA ASP A 153 -1.94 -13.36 -11.22
C ASP A 153 -2.07 -14.70 -10.45
N GLY A 154 -1.94 -14.64 -9.12
CA GLY A 154 -2.03 -15.78 -8.20
C GLY A 154 -0.76 -16.63 -8.07
N GLN A 155 0.32 -16.29 -8.76
CA GLN A 155 1.59 -17.01 -8.72
C GLN A 155 2.65 -16.23 -7.95
N SER A 156 3.43 -16.91 -7.10
CA SER A 156 4.56 -16.29 -6.40
C SER A 156 5.58 -15.77 -7.41
N THR A 157 6.06 -14.54 -7.19
CA THR A 157 7.10 -13.91 -8.01
C THR A 157 8.05 -13.13 -7.12
N GLU A 158 9.29 -12.97 -7.56
CA GLU A 158 10.29 -12.14 -6.88
C GLU A 158 10.16 -10.67 -7.30
N THR A 159 9.76 -10.43 -8.54
CA THR A 159 9.67 -9.09 -9.12
C THR A 159 8.35 -8.88 -9.82
N VAL A 160 7.83 -7.65 -9.73
CA VAL A 160 6.63 -7.18 -10.43
C VAL A 160 6.95 -5.89 -11.19
N THR A 161 6.91 -5.95 -12.51
CA THR A 161 7.13 -4.78 -13.38
C THR A 161 5.83 -4.04 -13.65
N VAL A 162 5.81 -2.73 -13.44
CA VAL A 162 4.71 -1.83 -13.83
C VAL A 162 5.22 -0.85 -14.88
N GLY A 163 4.77 -1.01 -16.12
CA GLY A 163 5.15 -0.13 -17.22
C GLY A 163 4.72 1.33 -17.01
N ASN A 164 5.37 2.27 -17.71
CA ASN A 164 4.97 3.69 -17.71
C ASN A 164 3.48 3.84 -18.10
N GLY A 165 2.76 4.64 -17.33
CA GLY A 165 1.34 4.94 -17.56
C GLY A 165 0.43 3.75 -17.31
N LYS A 166 0.94 2.65 -16.74
CA LYS A 166 0.17 1.45 -16.44
C LYS A 166 -0.30 1.45 -15.00
N THR A 167 -1.41 0.74 -14.81
CA THR A 167 -2.01 0.44 -13.53
C THR A 167 -1.98 -1.06 -13.31
N LEU A 168 -1.48 -1.49 -12.16
CA LEU A 168 -1.58 -2.85 -11.70
C LEU A 168 -2.72 -2.95 -10.69
N SER A 169 -3.73 -3.77 -11.02
CA SER A 169 -4.98 -3.84 -10.27
C SER A 169 -4.90 -4.82 -9.09
N PRO A 170 -5.78 -4.66 -8.08
CA PRO A 170 -5.83 -5.55 -6.91
C PRO A 170 -6.12 -7.02 -7.21
N LYS A 171 -6.64 -7.32 -8.41
CA LYS A 171 -6.92 -8.68 -8.88
C LYS A 171 -5.66 -9.38 -9.40
N ARG A 172 -4.68 -8.58 -9.86
CA ARG A 172 -3.44 -9.09 -10.45
C ARG A 172 -2.31 -9.09 -9.45
N LEU A 173 -2.18 -8.04 -8.66
CA LEU A 173 -1.18 -7.94 -7.61
C LEU A 173 -1.77 -8.28 -6.25
N GLU A 174 -1.19 -9.28 -5.61
CA GLU A 174 -1.47 -9.67 -4.25
C GLU A 174 -0.18 -9.66 -3.43
N ILE A 175 -0.29 -9.29 -2.16
CA ILE A 175 0.81 -9.36 -1.18
C ILE A 175 0.37 -10.36 -0.12
N ARG A 176 1.02 -11.53 -0.05
CA ARG A 176 0.70 -12.53 0.98
C ARG A 176 1.55 -12.28 2.22
N PHE A 177 0.90 -12.19 3.38
CA PHE A 177 1.53 -12.10 4.69
C PHE A 177 1.38 -13.45 5.37
N GLU A 178 2.50 -14.10 5.69
CA GLU A 178 2.51 -15.40 6.36
C GLU A 178 3.00 -15.29 7.79
N GLY A 179 2.37 -16.04 8.69
CA GLY A 179 2.75 -16.08 10.11
C GLY A 179 2.61 -14.71 10.76
N LEU A 180 1.39 -14.20 10.85
CA LEU A 180 1.12 -12.91 11.48
C LEU A 180 1.57 -12.91 12.96
N LYS A 181 2.28 -11.87 13.37
CA LYS A 181 2.80 -11.71 14.75
C LYS A 181 1.82 -10.96 15.66
N VAL A 182 0.80 -10.32 15.07
CA VAL A 182 -0.22 -9.52 15.76
C VAL A 182 -1.57 -9.72 15.08
N ASP A 183 -2.64 -9.48 15.82
CA ASP A 183 -3.99 -9.42 15.24
C ASP A 183 -4.12 -8.22 14.29
N LEU A 184 -4.85 -8.43 13.20
CA LEU A 184 -5.23 -7.42 12.24
C LEU A 184 -6.75 -7.17 12.35
N PRO A 185 -7.20 -6.36 13.31
CA PRO A 185 -8.62 -6.05 13.46
C PRO A 185 -9.09 -5.04 12.41
N THR A 186 -10.30 -5.24 11.90
CA THR A 186 -10.95 -4.34 10.95
C THR A 186 -10.98 -2.89 11.45
N GLY A 187 -10.74 -1.94 10.56
CA GLY A 187 -10.78 -0.50 10.85
C GLY A 187 -9.45 0.09 11.34
N LYS A 188 -8.39 -0.71 11.36
CA LYS A 188 -7.01 -0.27 11.60
C LYS A 188 -6.21 -0.21 10.31
N ALA A 189 -4.97 0.26 10.39
CA ALA A 189 -4.00 0.22 9.30
C ALA A 189 -2.81 -0.69 9.62
N LEU A 190 -2.38 -1.45 8.63
CA LEU A 190 -1.16 -2.25 8.64
C LEU A 190 -0.04 -1.50 7.89
N PRO A 191 1.06 -1.10 8.56
CA PRO A 191 2.19 -0.48 7.89
C PRO A 191 3.01 -1.51 7.10
N VAL A 192 3.36 -1.13 5.88
CA VAL A 192 4.08 -1.95 4.90
C VAL A 192 5.06 -1.05 4.15
N THR A 193 6.26 -1.54 3.89
CA THR A 193 7.24 -0.84 3.05
C THR A 193 7.38 -1.58 1.72
N LEU A 194 7.17 -0.86 0.62
CA LEU A 194 7.37 -1.34 -0.75
C LEU A 194 8.78 -0.98 -1.21
N HIS A 195 9.54 -1.96 -1.69
CA HIS A 195 10.91 -1.75 -2.18
C HIS A 195 10.95 -1.88 -3.69
N PHE A 196 11.41 -0.81 -4.35
CA PHE A 196 11.56 -0.78 -5.80
C PHE A 196 13.04 -0.84 -6.18
N ALA A 197 13.36 -1.43 -7.34
CA ALA A 197 14.75 -1.64 -7.77
C ALA A 197 15.58 -0.35 -7.83
N ASP A 198 15.01 0.71 -8.43
CA ASP A 198 15.72 1.96 -8.73
C ASP A 198 15.11 3.18 -8.01
N ARG A 199 14.42 2.97 -6.89
CA ARG A 199 13.77 4.04 -6.12
C ARG A 199 13.94 3.83 -4.63
N GLU A 200 13.78 4.91 -3.88
CA GLU A 200 13.69 4.82 -2.43
C GLU A 200 12.48 3.94 -2.02
N PRO A 201 12.59 3.20 -0.91
CA PRO A 201 11.46 2.49 -0.33
C PRO A 201 10.29 3.44 -0.07
N MET A 202 9.08 2.91 -0.19
CA MET A 202 7.84 3.66 -0.04
C MET A 202 7.00 3.04 1.07
N ASP A 203 6.76 3.82 2.12
CA ASP A 203 5.89 3.41 3.21
C ASP A 203 4.42 3.56 2.83
N VAL A 204 3.63 2.53 3.12
CA VAL A 204 2.23 2.42 2.77
C VAL A 204 1.45 1.90 3.97
N HIS A 205 0.33 2.55 4.28
CA HIS A 205 -0.61 2.09 5.28
C HIS A 205 -1.78 1.37 4.63
N MET A 206 -1.83 0.03 4.76
CA MET A 206 -2.93 -0.77 4.22
C MET A 206 -4.12 -0.78 5.18
N ALA A 207 -5.31 -0.42 4.73
CA ALA A 207 -6.52 -0.50 5.54
C ALA A 207 -6.89 -1.97 5.82
N ILE A 208 -7.25 -2.29 7.06
CA ILE A 208 -7.65 -3.64 7.45
C ILE A 208 -9.17 -3.77 7.33
N GLY A 209 -9.61 -4.59 6.40
CA GLY A 209 -11.01 -4.76 6.01
C GLY A 209 -11.39 -3.90 4.81
N ARG A 210 -12.01 -4.53 3.81
CA ARG A 210 -12.29 -3.96 2.48
C ARG A 210 -13.18 -2.70 2.49
N ASP A 211 -14.06 -2.57 3.47
CA ASP A 211 -15.03 -1.47 3.57
C ASP A 211 -14.57 -0.32 4.48
N THR A 212 -13.33 -0.39 4.99
CA THR A 212 -12.81 0.64 5.89
C THR A 212 -12.13 1.74 5.10
N MET A 213 -12.93 2.71 4.64
CA MET A 213 -12.43 3.91 3.96
C MET A 213 -11.80 4.95 4.91
N ASN A 214 -11.60 4.62 6.19
CA ASN A 214 -10.94 5.49 7.16
C ASN A 214 -10.34 4.70 8.33
N PRO A 215 -9.21 3.98 8.14
CA PRO A 215 -8.43 3.45 9.25
C PRO A 215 -7.96 4.58 10.16
N GLN A 216 -8.52 4.66 11.36
CA GLN A 216 -8.22 5.76 12.28
C GLN A 216 -6.96 5.53 13.11
N GLN A 217 -6.41 4.31 13.12
CA GLN A 217 -5.28 3.94 13.97
C GLN A 217 -4.41 2.87 13.31
N VAL A 218 -3.10 3.05 13.35
CA VAL A 218 -2.10 2.06 12.94
C VAL A 218 -2.05 0.94 13.98
N VAL A 219 -1.98 -0.32 13.54
CA VAL A 219 -1.78 -1.48 14.43
C VAL A 219 -0.45 -1.31 15.16
N LYS A 220 -0.47 -1.49 16.49
CA LYS A 220 0.76 -1.46 17.29
C LYS A 220 1.60 -2.69 16.94
N LEU A 221 2.66 -2.47 16.20
CA LEU A 221 3.61 -3.51 15.84
C LEU A 221 4.44 -3.91 17.07
N PRO A 222 4.93 -5.16 17.13
CA PRO A 222 5.96 -5.50 18.09
C PRO A 222 7.16 -4.62 17.77
N GLN A 223 7.46 -3.68 18.67
CA GLN A 223 8.71 -2.95 18.60
C GLN A 223 9.78 -4.02 18.81
N GLY A 224 10.48 -4.38 17.74
CA GLY A 224 11.70 -5.16 17.88
C GLY A 224 12.50 -4.42 18.94
N HIS A 225 12.73 -5.07 20.07
CA HIS A 225 13.63 -4.55 21.08
C HIS A 225 14.95 -4.42 20.35
N HIS A 226 15.24 -3.22 19.84
CA HIS A 226 16.56 -2.88 19.37
C HIS A 226 17.42 -3.19 20.58
N ALA A 227 18.19 -4.26 20.47
CA ALA A 227 19.26 -4.53 21.39
C ALA A 227 20.15 -3.29 21.25
N GLU A 228 19.92 -2.35 22.16
CA GLU A 228 20.79 -1.22 22.38
C GLU A 228 22.08 -1.90 22.86
N GLU A 229 22.94 -2.19 21.88
CA GLU A 229 24.30 -2.66 22.10
C GLU A 229 25.01 -1.48 22.78
N SER A 230 24.75 -1.36 24.08
CA SER A 230 25.47 -0.53 25.02
C SER A 230 26.91 -1.01 24.94
N GLY A 231 27.67 -0.38 24.05
CA GLY A 231 29.10 -0.52 23.92
C GLY A 231 29.73 -0.28 25.27
N SER A 232 29.99 -1.37 25.98
CA SER A 232 30.87 -1.42 27.13
C SER A 232 32.23 -0.95 26.64
N HIS A 233 32.52 0.33 26.84
CA HIS A 233 33.87 0.88 26.73
C HIS A 233 34.71 0.21 27.81
N GLY A 234 35.32 -0.92 27.45
CA GLY A 234 36.36 -1.56 28.21
C GLY A 234 37.53 -0.60 28.35
N ALA A 235 37.67 -0.04 29.54
CA ALA A 235 38.81 0.76 29.94
C ALA A 235 40.11 -0.01 29.69
N SER A 236 40.94 0.53 28.81
CA SER A 236 42.30 0.06 28.55
C SER A 236 43.16 0.44 29.76
N GLY A 237 43.44 -0.52 30.64
CA GLY A 237 44.43 -0.37 31.70
C GLY A 237 45.83 -0.35 31.09
N HIS A 238 46.49 0.80 31.17
CA HIS A 238 47.95 0.91 31.06
C HIS A 238 48.58 0.15 32.23
N HIS A 239 49.45 -0.82 31.93
CA HIS A 239 50.39 -1.40 32.89
C HIS A 239 51.80 -1.08 32.39
N GLU A 240 52.42 -0.09 33.03
CA GLU A 240 53.87 0.11 33.04
C GLU A 240 54.41 -0.68 34.23
N ASP A 241 55.28 -1.66 33.96
CA ASP A 241 56.63 -1.83 34.54
C ASP A 241 57.25 -3.17 34.11
#